data_AF-A0A922YT84-F1
#
_entry.id   AF-A0A922YT84-F1
#
_cell.length_a   1.000
_cell.length_b   1.000
_cell.length_c   1.000
_cell.angle_alpha   90.00
_cell.angle_beta   90.00
_cell.angle_gamma   90.00
#
_symmetry.space_group_name_H-M   'P 1'
#
loop_
_entity.id
_entity.type
_entity.pdbx_description
1 polymer ?
#
loop_
_entity_poly.entity_id
_entity_poly.type
_entity_poly.pdbx_seq_one_letter_code
_entity_poly.pdbx_strand_id
1 'polypeptide(L)'
;AVIAAERALNQAREQQRSLERTAQEATFALRSLQARQAELQRSMETAATQEKSLAEEEQRAAEELGRLNDAAAQAGLQNALAMKLEREQALGALRSQYDDLTLKLRASDERRLQLERELEPLRSRITEFQLKEQAARLGVEQYSQMLEEAQADLAAVAQSVQEGNVRLAGMQGEIDRIHREIQALGAVNLAALDELTAASERKVFLDAQCADLNEAMTTLEDAIKKIDNETRDLLGSTFATVNTHFGKMFPELFGGGNAKLVMTGEEILDAGVQVMAQPPGKKNQTIHLLSGGEKALTAIALVFAIFQLNPAPFCLLDEVDAPLDDANTERYAKLVTAMSKETQFLFISHNKIAMEMAKQLIGVTMQEQGVSRIVAVDMESAAGMLEST
;
A
#
# COMPACT_ATOMS: atom_id res chain seq x y z
N ALA A 1 98.53 -17.48 -194.94
CA ALA A 1 98.69 -18.74 -194.21
C ALA A 1 98.47 -18.60 -192.71
N VAL A 2 99.20 -17.74 -191.97
CA VAL A 2 99.16 -17.81 -190.50
C VAL A 2 98.30 -16.72 -189.86
N ILE A 3 98.38 -15.49 -190.38
CA ILE A 3 97.80 -14.31 -189.73
C ILE A 3 96.26 -14.33 -189.71
N ALA A 4 95.61 -14.85 -190.77
CA ALA A 4 94.15 -14.93 -190.85
C ALA A 4 93.59 -16.01 -189.92
N ALA A 5 94.29 -17.14 -189.76
CA ALA A 5 93.91 -18.20 -188.83
C ALA A 5 94.16 -17.79 -187.36
N GLU A 6 95.21 -17.02 -187.08
CA GLU A 6 95.48 -16.45 -185.75
C GLU A 6 94.41 -15.45 -185.31
N ARG A 7 93.88 -14.63 -186.23
CA ARG A 7 92.76 -13.72 -185.90
C ARG A 7 91.49 -14.47 -185.53
N ALA A 8 91.15 -15.55 -186.25
CA ALA A 8 90.01 -16.40 -185.92
C ALA A 8 90.19 -17.10 -184.57
N LEU A 9 91.42 -17.56 -184.25
CA LEU A 9 91.75 -18.16 -182.97
C LEU A 9 91.60 -17.17 -181.80
N ASN A 10 92.03 -15.91 -181.99
CA ASN A 10 91.89 -14.88 -180.96
C ASN A 10 90.43 -14.47 -180.74
N GLN A 11 89.61 -14.36 -181.79
CA GLN A 11 88.17 -14.15 -181.65
C GLN A 11 87.48 -15.29 -180.89
N ALA A 12 87.86 -16.54 -181.15
CA ALA A 12 87.35 -17.69 -180.42
C ALA A 12 87.77 -17.67 -178.93
N ARG A 13 88.99 -17.21 -178.62
CA ARG A 13 89.46 -17.06 -177.23
C ARG A 13 88.74 -15.94 -176.48
N GLU A 14 88.43 -14.83 -177.12
CA GLU A 14 87.64 -13.75 -176.51
C GLU A 14 86.19 -14.17 -176.25
N GLN A 15 85.56 -14.88 -177.20
CA GLN A 15 84.23 -15.47 -177.00
C GLN A 15 84.23 -16.51 -175.88
N GLN A 16 85.25 -17.36 -175.80
CA GLN A 16 85.37 -18.33 -174.70
C GLN A 16 85.45 -17.61 -173.34
N ARG A 17 86.26 -16.55 -173.23
CA ARG A 17 86.39 -15.80 -171.98
C ARG A 17 85.11 -15.10 -171.55
N SER A 18 84.30 -14.59 -172.49
CA SER A 18 83.02 -13.96 -172.15
C SER A 18 81.98 -15.00 -171.70
N LEU A 19 81.97 -16.18 -172.32
CA LEU A 19 81.10 -17.30 -171.95
C LEU A 19 81.50 -17.91 -170.59
N GLU A 20 82.80 -18.02 -170.29
CA GLU A 20 83.26 -18.49 -168.98
C GLU A 20 82.87 -17.51 -167.85
N ARG A 21 82.93 -16.20 -168.12
CA ARG A 21 82.53 -15.17 -167.15
C ARG A 21 81.02 -15.21 -166.87
N THR A 22 80.19 -15.30 -167.91
CA THR A 22 78.73 -15.43 -167.77
C THR A 22 78.34 -16.74 -167.09
N ALA A 23 79.05 -17.85 -167.34
CA ALA A 23 78.86 -19.10 -166.63
C ALA A 23 79.21 -18.99 -165.14
N GLN A 24 80.31 -18.31 -164.77
CA GLN A 24 80.65 -18.07 -163.36
C GLN A 24 79.59 -17.19 -162.66
N GLU A 25 79.12 -16.12 -163.30
CA GLU A 25 78.06 -15.26 -162.76
C GLU A 25 76.75 -16.03 -162.53
N ALA A 26 76.33 -16.86 -163.50
CA ALA A 26 75.15 -17.72 -163.36
C ALA A 26 75.32 -18.76 -162.24
N THR A 27 76.53 -19.32 -162.07
CA THR A 27 76.82 -20.30 -161.01
C THR A 27 76.76 -19.65 -159.62
N PHE A 28 77.23 -18.40 -159.49
CA PHE A 28 77.15 -17.66 -158.25
C PHE A 28 75.70 -17.27 -157.90
N ALA A 29 74.91 -16.83 -158.89
CA ALA A 29 73.49 -16.54 -158.72
C ALA A 29 72.69 -17.78 -158.28
N LEU A 30 72.99 -18.95 -158.87
CA LEU A 30 72.36 -20.23 -158.48
C LEU A 30 72.67 -20.58 -157.02
N ARG A 31 73.93 -20.46 -156.59
CA ARG A 31 74.33 -20.71 -155.20
C ARG A 31 73.68 -19.75 -154.22
N SER A 32 73.54 -18.47 -154.58
CA SER A 32 72.84 -17.48 -153.76
C SER A 32 71.36 -17.79 -153.59
N LEU A 33 70.67 -18.18 -154.68
CA LEU A 33 69.26 -18.59 -154.63
C LEU A 33 69.07 -19.89 -153.84
N GLN A 34 69.96 -20.87 -153.97
CA GLN A 34 69.92 -22.10 -153.18
C GLN A 34 70.11 -21.83 -151.68
N ALA A 35 71.03 -20.93 -151.31
CA ALA A 35 71.20 -20.53 -149.92
C ALA A 35 69.94 -19.83 -149.38
N ARG A 36 69.30 -18.96 -150.17
CA ARG A 36 68.07 -18.26 -149.78
C ARG A 36 66.87 -19.22 -149.65
N GLN A 37 66.78 -20.21 -150.52
CA GLN A 37 65.75 -21.25 -150.44
C GLN A 37 65.92 -22.08 -149.16
N ALA A 38 67.14 -22.50 -148.82
CA ALA A 38 67.42 -23.24 -147.60
C ALA A 38 67.10 -22.43 -146.32
N GLU A 39 67.36 -21.12 -146.32
CA GLU A 39 67.04 -20.21 -145.21
C GLU A 39 65.52 -20.08 -145.01
N LEU A 40 64.76 -19.86 -146.08
CA LEU A 40 63.29 -19.78 -146.03
C LEU A 40 62.67 -21.11 -145.56
N GLN A 41 63.21 -22.24 -146.01
CA GLN A 41 62.72 -23.56 -145.63
C GLN A 41 62.89 -23.82 -144.13
N ARG A 42 64.03 -23.42 -143.55
CA ARG A 42 64.23 -23.45 -142.09
C ARG A 42 63.27 -22.53 -141.34
N SER A 43 62.98 -21.34 -141.87
CA SER A 43 62.00 -20.43 -141.23
C SER A 43 60.58 -21.02 -141.24
N MET A 44 60.19 -21.71 -142.32
CA MET A 44 58.89 -22.38 -142.41
C MET A 44 58.78 -23.54 -141.41
N GLU A 45 59.82 -24.35 -141.27
CA GLU A 45 59.86 -25.43 -140.27
C GLU A 45 59.77 -24.90 -138.83
N THR A 46 60.42 -23.76 -138.56
CA THR A 46 60.36 -23.09 -137.24
C THR A 46 58.97 -22.51 -136.98
N ALA A 47 58.34 -21.89 -137.97
CA ALA A 47 56.98 -21.36 -137.83
C ALA A 47 55.95 -22.48 -137.61
N ALA A 48 56.05 -23.59 -138.35
CA ALA A 48 55.15 -24.73 -138.20
C ALA A 48 55.26 -25.41 -136.82
N THR A 49 56.47 -25.44 -136.25
CA THR A 49 56.67 -25.96 -134.88
C THR A 49 56.07 -25.04 -133.82
N GLN A 50 56.19 -23.71 -133.98
CA GLN A 50 55.58 -22.73 -133.08
C GLN A 50 54.04 -22.73 -133.14
N GLU A 51 53.46 -22.88 -134.33
CA GLU A 51 52.00 -22.97 -134.50
C GLU A 51 51.44 -24.19 -133.78
N LYS A 52 52.14 -25.32 -133.87
CA LYS A 52 51.77 -26.54 -133.15
C LYS A 52 51.86 -26.37 -131.62
N SER A 53 52.90 -25.73 -131.09
CA SER A 53 53.01 -25.51 -129.65
C SER A 53 51.93 -24.58 -129.12
N LEU A 54 51.57 -23.54 -129.87
CA LEU A 54 50.51 -22.60 -129.48
C LEU A 54 49.14 -23.28 -129.47
N ALA A 55 48.84 -24.14 -130.45
CA ALA A 55 47.61 -24.92 -130.47
C ALA A 55 47.51 -25.88 -129.26
N GLU A 56 48.63 -26.50 -128.86
CA GLU A 56 48.69 -27.34 -127.67
C GLU A 56 48.49 -26.53 -126.37
N GLU A 57 49.04 -25.31 -126.28
CA GLU A 57 48.82 -24.41 -125.13
C GLU A 57 47.37 -23.90 -125.06
N GLU A 58 46.78 -23.51 -126.19
CA GLU A 58 45.38 -23.08 -126.26
C GLU A 58 44.44 -24.20 -125.81
N GLN A 59 44.70 -25.44 -126.24
CA GLN A 59 43.91 -26.59 -125.83
C GLN A 59 44.04 -26.87 -124.33
N ARG A 60 45.24 -26.77 -123.75
CA ARG A 60 45.43 -26.90 -122.29
C ARG A 60 44.70 -25.81 -121.52
N ALA A 61 44.78 -24.56 -121.98
CA ALA A 61 44.07 -23.45 -121.35
C ALA A 61 42.54 -23.62 -121.41
N ALA A 62 42.01 -24.13 -122.54
CA ALA A 62 40.59 -24.44 -122.69
C ALA A 62 40.15 -25.57 -121.74
N GLU A 63 40.97 -26.61 -121.56
CA GLU A 63 40.71 -27.70 -120.61
C GLU A 63 40.74 -27.23 -119.15
N GLU A 64 41.68 -26.33 -118.77
CA GLU A 64 41.73 -25.73 -117.44
C GLU A 64 40.52 -24.84 -117.15
N LEU A 65 40.08 -24.04 -118.13
CA LEU A 65 38.91 -23.17 -118.01
C LEU A 65 37.61 -23.98 -117.92
N GLY A 66 37.54 -25.15 -118.59
CA GLY A 66 36.45 -26.11 -118.42
C GLY A 66 36.42 -26.80 -117.05
N ARG A 67 37.58 -26.98 -116.40
CA ARG A 67 37.68 -27.53 -115.04
C ARG A 67 37.29 -26.53 -113.95
N LEU A 68 37.51 -25.24 -114.17
CA LEU A 68 37.11 -24.14 -113.29
C LEU A 68 35.60 -23.85 -113.39
N ASN A 69 34.77 -24.86 -113.12
CA ASN A 69 33.31 -24.74 -113.20
C ASN A 69 32.72 -24.50 -111.80
N ASP A 70 32.17 -23.31 -111.57
CA ASP A 70 31.56 -22.84 -110.31
C ASP A 70 30.36 -23.66 -109.82
N ALA A 71 29.93 -24.67 -110.58
CA ALA A 71 28.80 -25.54 -110.27
C ALA A 71 28.92 -26.24 -108.90
N ALA A 72 30.12 -26.66 -108.51
CA ALA A 72 30.33 -27.30 -107.21
C ALA A 72 30.20 -26.30 -106.03
N ALA A 73 30.69 -25.07 -106.21
CA ALA A 73 30.56 -24.01 -105.23
C ALA A 73 29.10 -23.52 -105.10
N GLN A 74 28.38 -23.41 -106.23
CA GLN A 74 26.95 -23.07 -106.25
C GLN A 74 26.09 -24.16 -105.62
N ALA A 75 26.37 -25.44 -105.87
CA ALA A 75 25.67 -26.55 -105.22
C ALA A 75 25.93 -26.58 -103.70
N GLY A 76 27.18 -26.34 -103.27
CA GLY A 76 27.52 -26.19 -101.85
C GLY A 76 26.79 -25.03 -101.18
N LEU A 77 26.70 -23.88 -101.85
CA LEU A 77 25.97 -22.72 -101.38
C LEU A 77 24.46 -22.97 -101.29
N GLN A 78 23.85 -23.62 -102.29
CA GLN A 78 22.42 -23.99 -102.26
C GLN A 78 22.12 -24.96 -101.12
N ASN A 79 22.98 -25.95 -100.88
CA ASN A 79 22.83 -26.87 -99.74
C ASN A 79 22.94 -26.14 -98.40
N ALA A 80 23.89 -25.22 -98.25
CA ALA A 80 24.04 -24.41 -97.04
C ALA A 80 22.84 -23.48 -96.81
N LEU A 81 22.28 -22.88 -97.87
CA LEU A 81 21.07 -22.07 -97.81
C LEU A 81 19.84 -22.89 -97.42
N ALA A 82 19.67 -24.09 -98.00
CA ALA A 82 18.59 -25.01 -97.65
C ALA A 82 18.69 -25.43 -96.17
N MET A 83 19.88 -25.79 -95.70
CA MET A 83 20.12 -26.15 -94.30
C MET A 83 19.87 -24.95 -93.36
N LYS A 84 20.28 -23.74 -93.75
CA LYS A 84 19.97 -22.52 -92.99
C LYS A 84 18.46 -22.32 -92.87
N LEU A 85 17.71 -22.45 -93.97
CA LEU A 85 16.27 -22.24 -94.00
C LEU A 85 15.53 -23.26 -93.13
N GLU A 86 15.93 -24.54 -93.19
CA GLU A 86 15.38 -25.60 -92.33
C GLU A 86 15.64 -25.32 -90.85
N ARG A 87 16.85 -24.87 -90.49
CA ARG A 87 17.20 -24.51 -89.12
C ARG A 87 16.46 -23.25 -88.64
N GLU A 88 16.27 -22.26 -89.49
CA GLU A 88 15.47 -21.07 -89.18
C GLU A 88 13.99 -21.43 -88.95
N GLN A 89 13.41 -22.32 -89.76
CA GLN A 89 12.05 -22.82 -89.55
C GLN A 89 11.93 -23.60 -88.22
N ALA A 90 12.88 -24.50 -87.93
CA ALA A 90 12.90 -25.25 -86.68
C ALA A 90 13.05 -24.32 -85.46
N LEU A 91 13.90 -23.29 -85.55
CA LEU A 91 14.06 -22.28 -84.51
C LEU A 91 12.78 -21.45 -84.33
N GLY A 92 12.12 -21.07 -85.43
CA GLY A 92 10.84 -20.36 -85.40
C GLY A 92 9.74 -21.16 -84.71
N ALA A 93 9.62 -22.45 -85.03
CA ALA A 93 8.67 -23.36 -84.38
C ALA A 93 8.96 -23.51 -82.87
N LEU A 94 10.24 -23.69 -82.49
CA LEU A 94 10.63 -23.82 -81.09
C LEU A 94 10.40 -22.52 -80.31
N ARG A 95 10.66 -21.36 -80.91
CA ARG A 95 10.33 -20.06 -80.31
C ARG A 95 8.83 -19.88 -80.09
N SER A 96 8.01 -20.23 -81.08
CA SER A 96 6.56 -20.17 -80.93
C SER A 96 6.05 -21.07 -79.80
N GLN A 97 6.61 -22.27 -79.64
CA GLN A 97 6.29 -23.16 -78.51
C GLN A 97 6.75 -22.57 -77.17
N TYR A 98 7.95 -21.98 -77.13
CA TYR A 98 8.47 -21.31 -75.93
C TYR A 98 7.58 -20.13 -75.51
N ASP A 99 7.14 -19.31 -76.48
CA ASP A 99 6.27 -18.16 -76.22
C ASP A 99 4.89 -18.62 -75.71
N ASP A 100 4.30 -19.67 -76.31
CA ASP A 100 3.04 -20.26 -75.85
C ASP A 100 3.15 -20.83 -74.42
N LEU A 101 4.22 -21.57 -74.12
CA LEU A 101 4.49 -22.06 -72.76
C LEU A 101 4.69 -20.92 -71.76
N THR A 102 5.37 -19.85 -72.17
CA THR A 102 5.59 -18.67 -71.32
C THR A 102 4.28 -17.95 -71.01
N LEU A 103 3.38 -17.82 -71.99
CA LEU A 103 2.04 -17.27 -71.78
C LEU A 103 1.21 -18.15 -70.85
N LYS A 104 1.25 -19.47 -71.04
CA LYS A 104 0.56 -20.43 -70.15
C LYS A 104 1.07 -20.37 -68.72
N LEU A 105 2.39 -20.24 -68.53
CA LEU A 105 3.00 -20.11 -67.21
C LEU A 105 2.53 -18.82 -66.52
N ARG A 106 2.59 -17.67 -67.21
CA ARG A 106 2.10 -16.39 -66.68
C ARG A 106 0.62 -16.44 -66.29
N ALA A 107 -0.22 -17.02 -67.16
CA ALA A 107 -1.65 -17.17 -66.88
C ALA A 107 -1.94 -18.14 -65.72
N SER A 108 -1.06 -19.12 -65.47
CA SER A 108 -1.15 -20.01 -64.31
C SER A 108 -0.71 -19.32 -63.03
N ASP A 109 0.36 -18.52 -63.10
CA ASP A 109 0.86 -17.75 -61.95
C ASP A 109 -0.14 -16.67 -61.51
N GLU A 110 -0.78 -15.97 -62.46
CA GLU A 110 -1.84 -15.01 -62.16
C GLU A 110 -3.04 -15.69 -61.49
N ARG A 111 -3.46 -16.87 -61.99
CA ARG A 111 -4.53 -17.66 -61.37
C ARG A 111 -4.15 -18.14 -59.97
N ARG A 112 -2.90 -18.58 -59.76
CA ARG A 112 -2.40 -18.97 -58.43
C ARG A 112 -2.47 -17.79 -57.46
N LEU A 113 -2.01 -16.61 -57.89
CA LEU A 113 -2.02 -15.40 -57.06
C LEU A 113 -3.45 -14.94 -56.72
N GLN A 114 -4.38 -15.05 -57.67
CA GLN A 114 -5.80 -14.74 -57.42
C GLN A 114 -6.41 -15.70 -56.39
N LEU A 115 -6.20 -17.01 -56.55
CA LEU A 115 -6.67 -18.01 -55.59
C LEU A 115 -6.06 -17.82 -54.21
N GLU A 116 -4.76 -17.47 -54.11
CA GLU A 116 -4.12 -17.16 -52.83
C GLU A 116 -4.76 -15.95 -52.14
N ARG A 117 -5.12 -14.90 -52.89
CA ARG A 117 -5.81 -13.72 -52.35
C ARG A 117 -7.23 -14.03 -51.89
N GLU A 118 -7.94 -14.91 -52.59
CA GLU A 118 -9.30 -15.34 -52.21
C GLU A 118 -9.30 -16.29 -51.01
N LEU A 119 -8.22 -17.04 -50.80
CA LEU A 119 -8.10 -18.02 -49.72
C LEU A 119 -7.85 -17.35 -48.36
N GLU A 120 -7.14 -16.22 -48.33
CA GLU A 120 -6.84 -15.48 -47.10
C GLU A 120 -8.09 -15.02 -46.31
N PRO A 121 -9.12 -14.37 -46.91
CA PRO A 121 -10.34 -14.01 -46.19
C PRO A 121 -11.17 -15.22 -45.77
N LEU A 122 -11.06 -16.36 -46.47
CA LEU A 122 -11.72 -17.60 -46.04
C LEU A 122 -11.04 -18.18 -44.79
N ARG A 123 -9.70 -18.16 -44.75
CA ARG A 123 -8.94 -18.56 -43.55
C ARG A 123 -9.27 -17.69 -42.35
N SER A 124 -9.34 -16.37 -42.52
CA SER A 124 -9.70 -15.47 -41.42
C SER A 124 -11.14 -15.69 -40.92
N ARG A 125 -12.09 -15.99 -41.81
CA ARG A 125 -13.45 -16.35 -41.39
C ARG A 125 -13.50 -17.69 -40.64
N ILE A 126 -12.71 -18.68 -41.07
CA ILE A 126 -12.61 -19.96 -40.35
C ILE A 126 -12.09 -19.74 -38.93
N THR A 127 -11.01 -18.96 -38.77
CA THR A 127 -10.46 -18.67 -37.43
C THR A 127 -11.43 -17.87 -36.57
N GLU A 128 -12.14 -16.90 -37.15
CA GLU A 128 -13.20 -16.15 -36.46
C GLU A 128 -14.31 -17.07 -35.95
N PHE A 129 -14.79 -17.99 -36.80
CA PHE A 129 -15.83 -18.93 -36.40
C PHE A 129 -15.34 -19.94 -35.36
N GLN A 130 -14.11 -20.42 -35.46
CA GLN A 130 -13.50 -21.29 -34.43
C GLN A 130 -13.42 -20.58 -33.08
N LEU A 131 -13.03 -19.29 -33.06
CA LEU A 131 -12.97 -18.51 -31.82
C LEU A 131 -14.36 -18.29 -31.22
N LYS A 132 -15.37 -18.00 -32.07
CA LYS A 132 -16.78 -17.87 -31.65
C LYS A 132 -17.33 -19.18 -31.08
N GLU A 133 -17.03 -20.31 -31.73
CA GLU A 133 -17.41 -21.64 -31.24
C GLU A 133 -16.77 -21.91 -29.87
N GLN A 134 -15.46 -21.67 -29.74
CA GLN A 134 -14.75 -21.89 -28.48
C GLN A 134 -15.30 -21.00 -27.36
N ALA A 135 -15.58 -19.72 -27.64
CA ALA A 135 -16.20 -18.81 -26.68
C ALA A 135 -17.61 -19.28 -26.27
N ALA A 136 -18.43 -19.72 -27.23
CA ALA A 136 -19.75 -20.25 -26.94
C ALA A 136 -19.67 -21.53 -26.08
N ARG A 137 -18.72 -22.43 -26.39
CA ARG A 137 -18.50 -23.66 -25.63
C ARG A 137 -18.07 -23.37 -24.19
N LEU A 138 -17.09 -22.48 -23.99
CA LEU A 138 -16.67 -22.05 -22.66
C LEU A 138 -17.81 -21.38 -21.89
N GLY A 139 -18.63 -20.57 -22.56
CA GLY A 139 -19.83 -19.99 -21.97
C GLY A 139 -20.81 -21.06 -21.49
N VAL A 140 -21.10 -22.06 -22.31
CA VAL A 140 -21.96 -23.19 -21.92
C VAL A 140 -21.39 -23.95 -20.74
N GLU A 141 -20.09 -24.28 -20.74
CA GLU A 141 -19.43 -24.98 -19.64
C GLU A 141 -19.49 -24.16 -18.34
N GLN A 142 -19.17 -22.86 -18.39
CA GLN A 142 -19.23 -21.95 -17.24
C GLN A 142 -20.65 -21.87 -16.65
N TYR A 143 -21.66 -21.59 -17.48
CA TYR A 143 -23.03 -21.45 -16.97
C TYR A 143 -23.62 -22.79 -16.51
N SER A 144 -23.23 -23.91 -17.12
CA SER A 144 -23.64 -25.25 -16.66
C SER A 144 -23.08 -25.53 -15.27
N GLN A 145 -21.79 -25.21 -15.04
CA GLN A 145 -21.18 -25.37 -13.72
C GLN A 145 -21.85 -24.49 -12.66
N MET A 146 -22.18 -23.24 -12.98
CA MET A 146 -22.91 -22.35 -12.07
C MET A 146 -24.29 -22.93 -11.69
N LEU A 147 -24.99 -23.58 -12.62
CA LEU A 147 -26.27 -24.24 -12.36
C LEU A 147 -26.12 -25.48 -11.47
N GLU A 148 -25.04 -26.26 -11.65
CA GLU A 148 -24.72 -27.40 -10.79
C GLU A 148 -24.37 -26.97 -9.36
N GLU A 149 -23.53 -25.95 -9.21
CA GLU A 149 -23.14 -25.40 -7.89
C GLU A 149 -24.35 -24.83 -7.14
N ALA A 150 -25.30 -24.22 -7.87
CA ALA A 150 -26.57 -23.74 -7.32
C ALA A 150 -27.59 -24.87 -7.05
N GLN A 151 -27.26 -26.13 -7.37
CA GLN A 151 -28.17 -27.28 -7.30
C GLN A 151 -29.51 -27.02 -8.01
N ALA A 152 -29.47 -26.35 -9.16
CA ALA A 152 -30.66 -25.92 -9.88
C ALA A 152 -31.35 -27.09 -10.60
N ASP A 153 -32.68 -27.15 -10.51
CA ASP A 153 -33.49 -28.05 -11.34
C ASP A 153 -33.70 -27.44 -12.73
N LEU A 154 -33.00 -28.00 -13.73
CA LEU A 154 -33.04 -27.54 -15.11
C LEU A 154 -34.45 -27.58 -15.72
N ALA A 155 -35.29 -28.54 -15.32
CA ALA A 155 -36.65 -28.65 -15.85
C ALA A 155 -37.52 -27.51 -15.29
N ALA A 156 -37.41 -27.22 -14.00
CA ALA A 156 -38.10 -26.11 -13.37
C ALA A 156 -37.61 -24.74 -13.90
N VAL A 157 -36.32 -24.58 -14.18
CA VAL A 157 -35.76 -23.36 -14.79
C VAL A 157 -36.27 -23.19 -16.22
N ALA A 158 -36.26 -24.25 -17.04
CA ALA A 158 -36.79 -24.19 -18.40
C ALA A 158 -38.28 -23.81 -18.42
N GLN A 159 -39.06 -24.36 -17.48
CA GLN A 159 -40.47 -24.06 -17.33
C GLN A 159 -40.70 -22.61 -16.88
N SER A 160 -39.92 -22.10 -15.92
CA SER A 160 -40.05 -20.70 -15.47
C SER A 160 -39.68 -19.68 -16.55
N VAL A 161 -38.72 -20.00 -17.42
CA VAL A 161 -38.37 -19.17 -18.58
C VAL A 161 -39.51 -19.10 -19.59
N GLN A 162 -40.19 -20.23 -19.84
CA GLN A 162 -41.33 -20.30 -20.76
C GLN A 162 -42.58 -19.61 -20.18
N GLU A 163 -42.94 -19.89 -18.93
CA GLU A 163 -44.11 -19.31 -18.26
C GLU A 163 -43.93 -17.82 -17.99
N GLY A 164 -42.70 -17.40 -17.66
CA GLY A 164 -42.36 -16.01 -17.38
C GLY A 164 -42.14 -15.13 -18.61
N ASN A 165 -42.20 -15.68 -19.84
CA ASN A 165 -41.85 -14.96 -21.08
C ASN A 165 -40.54 -14.17 -20.96
N VAL A 166 -39.51 -14.82 -20.40
CA VAL A 166 -38.27 -14.14 -20.04
C VAL A 166 -37.56 -13.64 -21.30
N ARG A 167 -37.39 -12.31 -21.39
CA ARG A 167 -36.64 -11.69 -22.48
C ARG A 167 -35.15 -11.76 -22.16
N LEU A 168 -34.41 -12.56 -22.94
CA LEU A 168 -32.95 -12.64 -22.84
C LEU A 168 -32.27 -11.27 -23.00
N ALA A 169 -32.86 -10.40 -23.83
CA ALA A 169 -32.39 -9.02 -24.01
C ALA A 169 -32.68 -8.19 -22.74
N GLY A 170 -31.62 -7.83 -22.01
CA GLY A 170 -31.67 -6.98 -20.81
C GLY A 170 -31.38 -7.71 -19.49
N MET A 171 -31.43 -9.04 -19.45
CA MET A 171 -31.13 -9.81 -18.23
C MET A 171 -29.71 -9.59 -17.72
N GLN A 172 -28.73 -9.50 -18.63
CA GLN A 172 -27.36 -9.20 -18.23
C GLN A 172 -27.26 -7.86 -17.47
N GLY A 173 -28.01 -6.85 -17.92
CA GLY A 173 -28.07 -5.55 -17.24
C GLY A 173 -28.75 -5.61 -15.87
N GLU A 174 -29.79 -6.43 -15.72
CA GLU A 174 -30.42 -6.70 -14.42
C GLU A 174 -29.47 -7.45 -13.47
N ILE A 175 -28.75 -8.46 -13.96
CA ILE A 175 -27.71 -9.17 -13.21
C ILE A 175 -26.64 -8.18 -12.74
N ASP A 176 -26.12 -7.34 -13.64
CA ASP A 176 -25.11 -6.33 -13.30
C ASP A 176 -25.66 -5.26 -12.34
N ARG A 177 -26.96 -4.98 -12.35
CA ARG A 177 -27.61 -4.08 -11.37
C ARG A 177 -27.66 -4.73 -10.00
N ILE A 178 -28.17 -5.95 -9.91
CA ILE A 178 -28.26 -6.71 -8.65
C ILE A 178 -26.86 -6.97 -8.08
N HIS A 179 -25.88 -7.27 -8.92
CA HIS A 179 -24.51 -7.48 -8.48
C HIS A 179 -23.90 -6.20 -7.88
N ARG A 180 -24.22 -5.02 -8.46
CA ARG A 180 -23.84 -3.73 -7.89
C ARG A 180 -24.56 -3.44 -6.58
N GLU A 181 -25.84 -3.76 -6.47
CA GLU A 181 -26.61 -3.65 -5.22
C GLU A 181 -26.02 -4.54 -4.12
N ILE A 182 -25.63 -5.78 -4.45
CA ILE A 182 -24.94 -6.70 -3.53
C ILE A 182 -23.59 -6.14 -3.10
N GLN A 183 -22.78 -5.62 -4.04
CA GLN A 183 -21.50 -5.00 -3.69
C GLN A 183 -21.67 -3.75 -2.83
N ALA A 184 -22.75 -2.98 -3.02
CA ALA A 184 -23.06 -1.80 -2.23
C ALA A 184 -23.43 -2.12 -0.77
N LEU A 185 -23.95 -3.32 -0.48
CA LEU A 185 -24.18 -3.79 0.90
C LEU A 185 -22.86 -3.97 1.68
N GLY A 186 -21.72 -4.03 0.98
CA GLY A 186 -20.41 -4.15 1.59
C GLY A 186 -20.14 -5.55 2.16
N ALA A 187 -19.11 -5.64 3.00
CA ALA A 187 -18.76 -6.91 3.62
C ALA A 187 -19.83 -7.32 4.65
N VAL A 188 -20.50 -8.45 4.39
CA VAL A 188 -21.45 -9.04 5.32
C VAL A 188 -20.69 -9.60 6.51
N ASN A 189 -20.95 -9.09 7.72
CA ASN A 189 -20.36 -9.63 8.94
C ASN A 189 -21.08 -10.92 9.33
N LEU A 190 -20.50 -12.06 8.95
CA LEU A 190 -21.03 -13.39 9.27
C LEU A 190 -21.03 -13.68 10.79
N ALA A 191 -20.22 -12.96 11.57
CA ALA A 191 -20.16 -13.10 13.03
C ALA A 191 -21.15 -12.18 13.78
N ALA A 192 -21.90 -11.33 13.08
CA ALA A 192 -22.77 -10.33 13.71
C ALA A 192 -23.83 -10.94 14.64
N LEU A 193 -24.33 -12.13 14.31
CA LEU A 193 -25.33 -12.81 15.13
C LEU A 193 -24.74 -13.30 16.47
N ASP A 194 -23.54 -13.87 16.43
CA ASP A 194 -22.81 -14.34 17.61
C ASP A 194 -22.38 -13.15 18.48
N GLU A 195 -21.87 -12.08 17.86
CA GLU A 195 -21.51 -10.83 18.55
C GLU A 195 -22.71 -10.19 19.24
N LEU A 196 -23.87 -10.13 18.57
CA LEU A 196 -25.10 -9.60 19.16
C LEU A 196 -25.53 -10.42 20.37
N THR A 197 -25.41 -11.74 20.29
CA THR A 197 -25.77 -12.65 21.37
C THR A 197 -24.87 -12.42 22.58
N ALA A 198 -23.53 -12.41 22.37
CA ALA A 198 -22.56 -12.16 23.42
C ALA A 198 -22.71 -10.75 24.05
N ALA A 199 -22.95 -9.73 23.23
CA ALA A 199 -23.19 -8.36 23.71
C ALA A 199 -24.48 -8.27 24.53
N SER A 200 -25.54 -8.98 24.12
CA SER A 200 -26.82 -9.01 24.84
C SER A 200 -26.68 -9.68 26.20
N GLU A 201 -25.99 -10.83 26.27
CA GLU A 201 -25.69 -11.49 27.55
C GLU A 201 -24.86 -10.59 28.47
N ARG A 202 -23.85 -9.91 27.92
CA ARG A 202 -23.02 -8.99 28.70
C ARG A 202 -23.82 -7.82 29.23
N LYS A 203 -24.75 -7.28 28.44
CA LYS A 203 -25.65 -6.20 28.87
C LYS A 203 -26.51 -6.65 30.06
N VAL A 204 -27.16 -7.82 29.97
CA VAL A 204 -28.01 -8.33 31.05
C VAL A 204 -27.22 -8.48 32.36
N PHE A 205 -25.99 -9.00 32.28
CA PHE A 205 -25.12 -9.10 33.44
C PHE A 205 -24.77 -7.74 34.05
N LEU A 206 -24.40 -6.75 33.23
CA LEU A 206 -24.05 -5.41 33.71
C LEU A 206 -25.26 -4.67 34.28
N ASP A 207 -26.43 -4.79 33.66
CA ASP A 207 -27.67 -4.19 34.15
C ASP A 207 -28.02 -4.73 35.56
N ALA A 208 -27.83 -6.04 35.79
CA ALA A 208 -28.03 -6.65 37.10
C ALA A 208 -27.03 -6.13 38.15
N GLN A 209 -25.75 -5.99 37.80
CA GLN A 209 -24.75 -5.40 38.71
C GLN A 209 -25.03 -3.94 39.04
N CYS A 210 -25.46 -3.15 38.05
CA CYS A 210 -25.84 -1.76 38.28
C CYS A 210 -27.06 -1.64 39.20
N ALA A 211 -28.05 -2.52 39.04
CA ALA A 211 -29.21 -2.56 39.94
C ALA A 211 -28.81 -2.87 41.38
N ASP A 212 -27.99 -3.91 41.60
CA ASP A 212 -27.49 -4.29 42.93
C ASP A 212 -26.67 -3.17 43.59
N LEU A 213 -25.79 -2.51 42.84
CA LEU A 213 -24.99 -1.40 43.36
C LEU A 213 -25.86 -0.20 43.77
N ASN A 214 -26.89 0.13 42.97
CA ASN A 214 -27.81 1.22 43.29
C ASN A 214 -28.66 0.90 44.53
N GLU A 215 -29.07 -0.36 44.71
CA GLU A 215 -29.77 -0.81 45.91
C GLU A 215 -28.87 -0.71 47.15
N ALA A 216 -27.62 -1.17 47.04
CA ALA A 216 -26.64 -1.06 48.11
C ALA A 216 -26.35 0.42 48.47
N MET A 217 -26.22 1.30 47.48
CA MET A 217 -26.04 2.74 47.69
C MET A 217 -27.22 3.34 48.44
N THR A 218 -28.45 3.02 48.02
CA THR A 218 -29.67 3.51 48.69
C THR A 218 -29.74 3.03 50.14
N THR A 219 -29.39 1.76 50.38
CA THR A 219 -29.36 1.18 51.74
C THR A 219 -28.33 1.89 52.64
N LEU A 220 -27.15 2.21 52.10
CA LEU A 220 -26.12 2.94 52.83
C LEU A 220 -26.54 4.38 53.13
N GLU A 221 -27.16 5.07 52.17
CA GLU A 221 -27.70 6.42 52.40
C GLU A 221 -28.78 6.44 53.48
N ASP A 222 -29.67 5.45 53.50
CA ASP A 222 -30.70 5.34 54.53
C ASP A 222 -30.10 5.00 55.91
N ALA A 223 -29.05 4.18 55.95
CA ALA A 223 -28.30 3.92 57.18
C ALA A 223 -27.62 5.19 57.71
N ILE A 224 -27.00 5.99 56.85
CA ILE A 224 -26.40 7.28 57.21
C ILE A 224 -27.47 8.22 57.77
N LYS A 225 -28.60 8.40 57.08
CA LYS A 225 -29.70 9.24 57.56
C LYS A 225 -30.21 8.80 58.94
N LYS A 226 -30.30 7.49 59.17
CA LYS A 226 -30.72 6.95 60.47
C LYS A 226 -29.71 7.29 61.56
N ILE A 227 -28.42 7.08 61.31
CA ILE A 227 -27.34 7.43 62.25
C ILE A 227 -27.32 8.93 62.52
N ASP A 228 -27.47 9.77 61.50
CA ASP A 228 -27.50 11.23 61.65
C ASP A 228 -28.68 11.67 62.53
N ASN A 229 -29.86 11.08 62.35
CA ASN A 229 -31.03 11.39 63.18
C ASN A 229 -30.83 10.94 64.63
N GLU A 230 -30.33 9.73 64.87
CA GLU A 230 -30.00 9.26 66.22
C GLU A 230 -28.93 10.15 66.88
N THR A 231 -27.94 10.59 66.11
CA THR A 231 -26.86 11.48 66.59
C THR A 231 -27.40 12.87 66.91
N ARG A 232 -28.30 13.42 66.08
CA ARG A 232 -28.97 14.71 66.33
C ARG A 232 -29.78 14.67 67.62
N ASP A 233 -30.57 13.61 67.81
CA ASP A 233 -31.38 13.45 69.00
C ASP A 233 -30.51 13.34 70.26
N LEU A 234 -29.45 12.52 70.21
CA LEU A 234 -28.51 12.35 71.32
C LEU A 234 -27.75 13.64 71.64
N LEU A 235 -27.23 14.34 70.63
CA LEU A 235 -26.52 15.61 70.83
C LEU A 235 -27.47 16.68 71.37
N GLY A 236 -28.70 16.75 70.85
CA GLY A 236 -29.74 17.67 71.32
C GLY A 236 -30.12 17.43 72.77
N SER A 237 -30.37 16.18 73.17
CA SER A 237 -30.70 15.83 74.55
C SER A 237 -29.54 16.10 75.51
N THR A 238 -28.31 15.77 75.09
CA THR A 238 -27.08 16.02 75.85
C THR A 238 -26.88 17.52 76.06
N PHE A 239 -26.99 18.32 74.99
CA PHE A 239 -26.85 19.77 75.04
C PHE A 239 -27.89 20.40 75.97
N ALA A 240 -29.16 20.01 75.86
CA ALA A 240 -30.24 20.53 76.70
C ALA A 240 -30.00 20.20 78.19
N THR A 241 -29.50 19.00 78.49
CA THR A 241 -29.20 18.57 79.85
C THR A 241 -28.02 19.35 80.43
N VAL A 242 -26.91 19.45 79.69
CA VAL A 242 -25.73 20.25 80.11
C VAL A 242 -26.09 21.72 80.28
N ASN A 243 -26.89 22.29 79.38
CA ASN A 243 -27.36 23.68 79.48
C ASN A 243 -28.20 23.90 80.75
N THR A 244 -29.04 22.93 81.11
CA THR A 244 -29.85 22.97 82.34
C THR A 244 -28.98 22.88 83.59
N HIS A 245 -27.99 21.98 83.61
CA HIS A 245 -27.04 21.88 84.73
C HIS A 245 -26.20 23.15 84.85
N PHE A 246 -25.66 23.65 83.74
CA PHE A 246 -24.87 24.88 83.72
C PHE A 246 -25.66 26.09 84.22
N GLY A 247 -26.93 26.21 83.83
CA GLY A 247 -27.83 27.25 84.29
C GLY A 247 -28.18 27.18 85.78
N LYS A 248 -28.07 26.00 86.42
CA LYS A 248 -28.26 25.82 87.88
C LYS A 248 -26.97 26.05 88.67
N MET A 249 -25.86 25.49 88.20
CA MET A 249 -24.57 25.53 88.90
C MET A 249 -23.93 26.91 88.87
N PHE A 250 -24.15 27.67 87.79
CA PHE A 250 -23.61 29.02 87.68
C PHE A 250 -24.15 29.97 88.77
N PRO A 251 -25.48 30.10 89.00
CA PRO A 251 -26.01 30.87 90.13
C PRO A 251 -25.54 30.39 91.50
N GLU A 252 -25.36 29.08 91.71
CA GLU A 252 -24.87 28.51 92.98
C GLU A 252 -23.43 28.97 93.28
N LEU A 253 -22.56 29.00 92.27
CA LEU A 253 -21.17 29.46 92.41
C LEU A 253 -21.05 31.00 92.48
N PHE A 254 -21.87 31.75 91.74
CA PHE A 254 -21.80 33.22 91.70
C PHE A 254 -22.73 33.92 92.71
N GLY A 255 -23.58 33.19 93.43
CA GLY A 255 -24.55 33.75 94.37
C GLY A 255 -25.65 34.54 93.66
N GLY A 256 -25.97 34.17 92.42
CA GLY A 256 -26.85 34.87 91.49
C GLY A 256 -26.26 34.95 90.07
N GLY A 257 -26.95 35.67 89.17
CA GLY A 257 -26.58 35.72 87.76
C GLY A 257 -27.21 34.59 86.94
N ASN A 258 -26.97 34.57 85.62
CA ASN A 258 -27.51 33.59 84.69
C ASN A 258 -26.45 33.17 83.69
N ALA A 259 -26.40 31.88 83.34
CA ALA A 259 -25.57 31.40 82.26
C ALA A 259 -26.33 30.39 81.39
N LYS A 260 -25.99 30.35 80.10
CA LYS A 260 -26.60 29.46 79.12
C LYS A 260 -25.62 29.14 77.99
N LEU A 261 -25.80 27.98 77.40
CA LEU A 261 -25.18 27.56 76.16
C LEU A 261 -26.08 27.95 74.99
N VAL A 262 -25.47 28.45 73.91
CA VAL A 262 -26.16 28.82 72.67
C VAL A 262 -25.43 28.16 71.50
N MET A 263 -26.17 27.47 70.64
CA MET A 263 -25.63 26.93 69.38
C MET A 263 -25.44 28.06 68.37
N THR A 264 -24.33 28.06 67.64
CA THR A 264 -23.99 29.14 66.69
C THR A 264 -24.54 28.94 65.28
N GLY A 265 -25.11 27.77 64.98
CA GLY A 265 -25.64 27.41 63.66
C GLY A 265 -27.04 26.79 63.74
N GLU A 266 -27.71 26.65 62.60
CA GLU A 266 -29.05 26.05 62.49
C GLU A 266 -28.99 24.51 62.50
N GLU A 267 -27.92 23.92 61.96
CA GLU A 267 -27.71 22.47 61.96
C GLU A 267 -26.88 22.02 63.16
N ILE A 268 -27.46 21.17 64.01
CA ILE A 268 -26.89 20.70 65.27
C ILE A 268 -25.54 19.97 65.09
N LEU A 269 -25.35 19.24 63.98
CA LEU A 269 -24.15 18.46 63.72
C LEU A 269 -22.94 19.32 63.31
N ASP A 270 -23.20 20.47 62.67
CA ASP A 270 -22.16 21.40 62.18
C ASP A 270 -22.05 22.67 63.04
N ALA A 271 -22.92 22.84 64.03
CA ALA A 271 -22.95 24.01 64.90
C ALA A 271 -21.84 23.99 65.96
N GLY A 272 -21.23 25.14 66.18
CA GLY A 272 -20.41 25.41 67.36
C GLY A 272 -21.26 25.68 68.60
N VAL A 273 -20.64 25.60 69.78
CA VAL A 273 -21.26 25.96 71.06
C VAL A 273 -20.63 27.24 71.60
N GLN A 274 -21.45 28.26 71.82
CA GLN A 274 -21.06 29.50 72.48
C GLN A 274 -21.58 29.54 73.90
N VAL A 275 -20.69 29.86 74.84
CA VAL A 275 -21.03 29.98 76.25
C VAL A 275 -21.35 31.44 76.58
N MET A 276 -22.56 31.69 77.08
CA MET A 276 -23.00 33.00 77.56
C MET A 276 -23.10 32.98 79.08
N ALA A 277 -22.40 33.90 79.75
CA ALA A 277 -22.39 33.99 81.20
C ALA A 277 -22.60 35.43 81.65
N GLN A 278 -23.54 35.63 82.57
CA GLN A 278 -23.94 36.91 83.11
C GLN A 278 -23.84 36.89 84.65
N PRO A 279 -22.73 37.35 85.22
CA PRO A 279 -22.58 37.50 86.67
C PRO A 279 -23.57 38.51 87.27
N PRO A 280 -23.89 38.43 88.57
CA PRO A 280 -24.83 39.33 89.22
C PRO A 280 -24.37 40.80 89.09
N GLY A 281 -25.30 41.68 88.70
CA GLY A 281 -25.04 43.12 88.55
C GLY A 281 -24.38 43.56 87.24
N LYS A 282 -23.99 42.64 86.33
CA LYS A 282 -23.41 42.97 85.01
C LYS A 282 -24.33 42.54 83.86
N LYS A 283 -24.26 43.23 82.71
CA LYS A 283 -25.03 42.93 81.48
C LYS A 283 -24.21 42.22 80.40
N ASN A 284 -23.09 41.59 80.75
CA ASN A 284 -22.14 41.06 79.77
C ASN A 284 -22.68 39.81 79.06
N GLN A 285 -22.39 39.68 77.76
CA GLN A 285 -22.93 38.62 76.89
C GLN A 285 -21.87 37.63 76.37
N THR A 286 -20.57 37.92 76.49
CA THR A 286 -19.47 37.08 75.97
C THR A 286 -18.37 36.88 77.02
N ILE A 287 -17.82 35.67 77.15
CA ILE A 287 -16.78 35.30 78.14
C ILE A 287 -15.54 36.21 78.08
N HIS A 288 -15.15 36.71 76.91
CA HIS A 288 -13.95 37.51 76.75
C HIS A 288 -13.92 38.78 77.61
N LEU A 289 -15.08 39.31 77.99
CA LEU A 289 -15.26 40.53 78.77
C LEU A 289 -15.29 40.31 80.30
N LEU A 290 -15.11 39.06 80.76
CA LEU A 290 -15.08 38.70 82.19
C LEU A 290 -13.67 38.88 82.79
N SER A 291 -13.60 39.11 84.10
CA SER A 291 -12.32 39.16 84.85
C SER A 291 -11.64 37.78 84.87
N GLY A 292 -10.35 37.71 85.22
CA GLY A 292 -9.61 36.43 85.28
C GLY A 292 -10.27 35.40 86.19
N GLY A 293 -10.68 35.81 87.40
CA GLY A 293 -11.41 34.95 88.34
C GLY A 293 -12.83 34.61 87.88
N GLU A 294 -13.55 35.56 87.26
CA GLU A 294 -14.89 35.30 86.70
C GLU A 294 -14.83 34.29 85.53
N LYS A 295 -13.79 34.36 84.68
CA LYS A 295 -13.55 33.40 83.59
C LYS A 295 -13.25 32.00 84.14
N ALA A 296 -12.38 31.91 85.13
CA ALA A 296 -12.06 30.64 85.78
C ALA A 296 -13.30 30.01 86.41
N LEU A 297 -14.07 30.77 87.20
CA LEU A 297 -15.27 30.27 87.85
C LEU A 297 -16.38 29.87 86.86
N THR A 298 -16.52 30.60 85.74
CA THR A 298 -17.43 30.22 84.65
C THR A 298 -17.01 28.92 83.97
N ALA A 299 -15.70 28.73 83.73
CA ALA A 299 -15.16 27.50 83.15
C ALA A 299 -15.33 26.30 84.09
N ILE A 300 -15.07 26.49 85.39
CA ILE A 300 -15.30 25.52 86.45
C ILE A 300 -16.77 25.10 86.49
N ALA A 301 -17.69 26.06 86.45
CA ALA A 301 -19.14 25.79 86.41
C ALA A 301 -19.54 24.96 85.19
N LEU A 302 -18.97 25.24 84.01
CA LEU A 302 -19.25 24.47 82.79
C LEU A 302 -18.69 23.05 82.85
N VAL A 303 -17.45 22.91 83.31
CA VAL A 303 -16.79 21.60 83.46
C VAL A 303 -17.59 20.72 84.43
N PHE A 304 -18.01 21.26 85.58
CA PHE A 304 -18.83 20.52 86.52
C PHE A 304 -20.24 20.21 86.00
N ALA A 305 -20.85 21.10 85.21
CA ALA A 305 -22.14 20.83 84.56
C ALA A 305 -22.07 19.65 83.57
N ILE A 306 -20.95 19.52 82.87
CA ILE A 306 -20.66 18.37 81.99
C ILE A 306 -20.43 17.12 82.84
N PHE A 307 -19.66 17.21 83.92
CA PHE A 307 -19.42 16.07 84.82
C PHE A 307 -20.71 15.54 85.46
N GLN A 308 -21.69 16.39 85.77
CA GLN A 308 -22.97 15.95 86.32
C GLN A 308 -23.80 15.11 85.32
N LEU A 309 -23.55 15.22 84.02
CA LEU A 309 -24.22 14.39 83.03
C LEU A 309 -23.76 12.93 83.12
N ASN A 310 -22.45 12.71 83.26
CA ASN A 310 -21.83 11.39 83.39
C ASN A 310 -20.73 11.47 84.46
N PRO A 311 -21.06 11.22 85.75
CA PRO A 311 -20.12 11.39 86.83
C PRO A 311 -18.97 10.38 86.70
N ALA A 312 -17.75 10.90 86.58
CA ALA A 312 -16.54 10.07 86.60
C ALA A 312 -16.33 9.50 88.02
N PRO A 313 -15.70 8.31 88.14
CA PRO A 313 -15.42 7.70 89.45
C PRO A 313 -14.47 8.55 90.31
N PHE A 314 -13.54 9.29 89.69
CA PHE A 314 -12.68 10.26 90.36
C PHE A 314 -12.45 11.49 89.48
N CYS A 315 -12.17 12.63 90.12
CA CYS A 315 -11.85 13.90 89.47
C CYS A 315 -10.59 14.50 90.11
N LEU A 316 -9.59 14.86 89.28
CA LEU A 316 -8.35 15.51 89.69
C LEU A 316 -8.40 16.99 89.31
N LEU A 317 -8.21 17.88 90.27
CA LEU A 317 -8.21 19.34 90.07
C LEU A 317 -6.85 19.90 90.51
N ASP A 318 -6.09 20.46 89.57
CA ASP A 318 -4.75 20.99 89.84
C ASP A 318 -4.76 22.53 89.84
N GLU A 319 -4.55 23.14 91.01
CA GLU A 319 -4.50 24.60 91.25
C GLU A 319 -5.65 25.41 90.63
N VAL A 320 -6.82 24.80 90.53
CA VAL A 320 -8.02 25.38 89.88
C VAL A 320 -8.53 26.63 90.62
N ASP A 321 -8.18 26.77 91.90
CA ASP A 321 -8.54 27.86 92.79
C ASP A 321 -7.52 29.02 92.83
N ALA A 322 -6.37 28.91 92.16
CA ALA A 322 -5.36 29.97 92.10
C ALA A 322 -5.87 31.35 91.62
N PRO A 323 -6.81 31.46 90.66
CA PRO A 323 -7.35 32.75 90.22
C PRO A 323 -8.58 33.21 91.02
N LEU A 324 -9.00 32.48 92.06
CA LEU A 324 -10.19 32.78 92.86
C LEU A 324 -9.83 33.62 94.09
N ASP A 325 -10.75 34.48 94.51
CA ASP A 325 -10.67 35.18 95.79
C ASP A 325 -11.24 34.31 96.94
N ASP A 326 -11.04 34.72 98.19
CA ASP A 326 -11.46 33.95 99.37
C ASP A 326 -12.97 33.62 99.35
N ALA A 327 -13.80 34.57 98.93
CA ALA A 327 -15.25 34.42 98.88
C ALA A 327 -15.70 33.42 97.80
N ASN A 328 -15.09 33.43 96.61
CA ASN A 328 -15.40 32.46 95.57
C ASN A 328 -14.78 31.08 95.85
N THR A 329 -13.64 31.03 96.55
CA THR A 329 -13.02 29.78 97.01
C THR A 329 -13.93 29.04 97.99
N GLU A 330 -14.60 29.75 98.91
CA GLU A 330 -15.56 29.14 99.84
C GLU A 330 -16.77 28.53 99.11
N ARG A 331 -17.24 29.18 98.04
CA ARG A 331 -18.36 28.67 97.22
C ARG A 331 -17.96 27.46 96.39
N TYR A 332 -16.79 27.51 95.78
CA TYR A 332 -16.17 26.37 95.11
C TYR A 332 -16.05 25.17 96.08
N ALA A 333 -15.56 25.42 97.30
CA ALA A 333 -15.41 24.39 98.32
C ALA A 333 -16.75 23.73 98.66
N LYS A 334 -17.80 24.52 98.89
CA LYS A 334 -19.16 24.02 99.13
C LYS A 334 -19.68 23.14 97.99
N LEU A 335 -19.43 23.52 96.74
CA LEU A 335 -19.83 22.74 95.58
C LEU A 335 -19.09 21.40 95.51
N VAL A 336 -17.76 21.42 95.66
CA VAL A 336 -16.94 20.19 95.63
C VAL A 336 -17.34 19.26 96.78
N THR A 337 -17.60 19.77 97.98
CA THR A 337 -18.12 18.97 99.09
C THR A 337 -19.49 18.35 98.76
N ALA A 338 -20.40 19.09 98.11
CA ALA A 338 -21.69 18.56 97.70
C ALA A 338 -21.56 17.42 96.67
N MET A 339 -20.70 17.61 95.66
CA MET A 339 -20.44 16.61 94.62
C MET A 339 -19.61 15.42 95.13
N SER A 340 -18.84 15.59 96.22
CA SER A 340 -18.03 14.51 96.82
C SER A 340 -18.83 13.30 97.34
N LYS A 341 -20.16 13.42 97.39
CA LYS A 341 -21.07 12.33 97.74
C LYS A 341 -21.12 11.24 96.66
N GLU A 342 -20.92 11.61 95.41
CA GLU A 342 -21.06 10.72 94.24
C GLU A 342 -19.73 10.49 93.50
N THR A 343 -18.81 11.47 93.53
CA THR A 343 -17.50 11.39 92.86
C THR A 343 -16.36 11.60 93.85
N GLN A 344 -15.28 10.84 93.71
CA GLN A 344 -14.07 11.06 94.52
C GLN A 344 -13.27 12.26 93.97
N PHE A 345 -13.03 13.27 94.80
CA PHE A 345 -12.22 14.43 94.44
C PHE A 345 -10.81 14.33 94.99
N LEU A 346 -9.83 14.53 94.11
CA LEU A 346 -8.43 14.78 94.45
C LEU A 346 -8.11 16.19 93.95
N PHE A 347 -7.69 17.09 94.82
CA PHE A 347 -7.33 18.44 94.39
C PHE A 347 -6.00 18.87 94.99
N ILE A 348 -5.26 19.66 94.21
CA ILE A 348 -3.96 20.23 94.55
C ILE A 348 -4.17 21.73 94.69
N SER A 349 -3.86 22.28 95.86
CA SER A 349 -4.04 23.70 96.15
C SER A 349 -3.07 24.16 97.25
N HIS A 350 -2.72 25.45 97.19
CA HIS A 350 -2.02 26.17 98.26
C HIS A 350 -2.95 27.15 99.01
N ASN A 351 -4.23 27.21 98.65
CA ASN A 351 -5.23 28.07 99.30
C ASN A 351 -5.73 27.42 100.59
N LYS A 352 -5.58 28.11 101.72
CA LYS A 352 -5.96 27.60 103.05
C LYS A 352 -7.44 27.21 103.12
N ILE A 353 -8.32 27.97 102.48
CA ILE A 353 -9.78 27.72 102.48
C ILE A 353 -10.10 26.40 101.73
N ALA A 354 -9.42 26.13 100.61
CA ALA A 354 -9.57 24.87 99.88
C ALA A 354 -8.92 23.69 100.63
N MET A 355 -7.84 23.91 101.39
CA MET A 355 -7.26 22.85 102.22
C MET A 355 -8.18 22.45 103.39
N GLU A 356 -8.89 23.41 103.98
CA GLU A 356 -9.81 23.17 105.11
C GLU A 356 -11.02 22.29 104.77
N MET A 357 -11.48 22.30 103.51
CA MET A 357 -12.58 21.44 103.06
C MET A 357 -12.16 19.98 102.79
N ALA A 358 -10.85 19.68 102.75
CA ALA A 358 -10.36 18.33 102.50
C ALA A 358 -10.60 17.43 103.71
N LYS A 359 -11.05 16.19 103.48
CA LYS A 359 -11.13 15.18 104.55
C LYS A 359 -9.74 14.66 104.94
N GLN A 360 -8.86 14.50 103.95
CA GLN A 360 -7.51 14.02 104.13
C GLN A 360 -6.55 14.91 103.33
N LEU A 361 -5.49 15.40 103.97
CA LEU A 361 -4.44 16.15 103.32
C LEU A 361 -3.24 15.25 103.05
N ILE A 362 -2.73 15.31 101.82
CA ILE A 362 -1.52 14.62 101.41
C ILE A 362 -0.49 15.69 101.09
N GLY A 363 0.41 15.95 102.04
CA GLY A 363 1.52 16.86 101.87
C GLY A 363 2.68 16.21 101.12
N VAL A 364 3.25 16.94 100.16
CA VAL A 364 4.49 16.53 99.49
C VAL A 364 5.63 17.40 100.03
N THR A 365 6.68 16.75 100.54
CA THR A 365 7.86 17.43 101.11
C THR A 365 9.12 17.01 100.37
N MET A 366 10.08 17.93 100.24
CA MET A 366 11.39 17.67 99.68
C MET A 366 12.45 17.82 100.77
N GLN A 367 12.73 16.73 101.48
CA GLN A 367 13.79 16.69 102.50
C GLN A 367 15.19 16.66 101.88
N GLU A 368 15.31 16.03 100.70
CA GLU A 368 16.52 15.97 99.88
C GLU A 368 16.25 16.62 98.52
N GLN A 369 17.25 17.30 97.96
CA GLN A 369 17.08 18.01 96.69
C GLN A 369 16.79 17.02 95.55
N GLY A 370 15.60 17.14 94.96
CA GLY A 370 15.15 16.29 93.85
C GLY A 370 14.40 15.00 94.25
N VAL A 371 14.21 14.71 95.56
CA VAL A 371 13.44 13.54 96.02
C VAL A 371 12.21 14.00 96.79
N SER A 372 11.03 13.69 96.25
CA SER A 372 9.74 14.00 96.88
C SER A 372 9.31 12.87 97.82
N ARG A 373 8.90 13.22 99.04
CA ARG A 373 8.34 12.30 100.03
C ARG A 373 6.92 12.71 100.39
N ILE A 374 6.02 11.74 100.40
CA ILE A 374 4.60 11.93 100.71
C ILE A 374 4.37 11.79 102.21
N VAL A 375 3.63 12.73 102.79
CA VAL A 375 3.20 12.74 104.19
C VAL A 375 1.68 12.89 104.19
N ALA A 376 0.95 11.98 104.83
CA ALA A 376 -0.50 12.07 104.95
C ALA A 376 -0.88 12.59 106.33
N VAL A 377 -1.80 13.55 106.39
CA VAL A 377 -2.38 14.12 107.61
C VAL A 377 -3.90 14.03 107.49
N ASP A 378 -4.54 13.42 108.49
CA ASP A 378 -5.99 13.41 108.62
C ASP A 378 -6.44 14.70 109.34
N MET A 379 -7.37 15.43 108.74
CA MET A 379 -7.80 16.74 109.24
C MET A 379 -8.58 16.64 110.54
N GLU A 380 -9.35 15.56 110.76
CA GLU A 380 -10.07 15.34 112.03
C GLU A 380 -9.09 15.08 113.18
N SER A 381 -7.99 14.37 112.90
CA SER A 381 -6.94 14.06 113.89
C SER A 381 -6.05 15.28 114.22
N ALA A 382 -5.83 16.17 113.25
CA ALA A 382 -4.98 17.36 113.42
C ALA A 382 -5.66 18.47 114.25
N ALA A 383 -6.98 18.66 114.09
CA ALA A 383 -7.75 19.62 114.89
C ALA A 383 -7.73 19.28 116.40
N GLY A 384 -7.79 17.99 116.74
CA GLY A 384 -7.70 17.52 118.13
C GLY A 384 -6.32 17.71 118.79
N MET A 385 -5.25 17.81 118.00
CA MET A 385 -3.90 18.08 118.53
C MET A 385 -3.70 19.57 118.83
N LEU A 386 -4.28 20.48 118.03
CA LEU A 386 -4.20 21.93 118.23
C LEU A 386 -4.94 22.43 119.48
N GLU A 387 -6.00 21.74 119.92
CA GLU A 387 -6.68 22.05 121.20
C GLU A 387 -5.93 21.55 122.45
N SER A 388 -4.90 20.71 122.27
CA SER A 388 -4.13 20.09 123.37
C SER A 388 -2.73 20.70 123.58
N THR A 389 -2.45 21.83 122.93
CA THR A 389 -1.26 22.69 123.14
C THR A 389 -1.71 24.10 123.40
#